data_AF-A0A4R2HS01-F1
#
_entry.id   AF-A0A4R2HS01-F1
#
_cell.length_a   1.000
_cell.length_b   1.000
_cell.length_c   1.000
_cell.angle_alpha   90.00
_cell.angle_beta   90.00
_cell.angle_gamma   90.00
#
_symmetry.space_group_name_H-M   'P 1'
#
loop_
_entity.id
_entity.type
_entity.pdbx_description
1 polymer ?
#
loop_
_entity_poly.entity_id
_entity_poly.type
_entity_poly.pdbx_seq_one_letter_code
_entity_poly.pdbx_strand_id
1 'polypeptide(L)'
;MRRVLMIAGVTAALLTGQSVPAPATTTAQVTGAYLQITADGVATGRGLEGASHAHAALSAMYDVTGDPRQRQTADELLDYILQRRPGHMNTDIALQLLRSPYLQGDPRLLANLETYLTALLGLYAAQPDTVLRSGDIRTLTGRAELLVNYAEHLEQRSGDPARILSADTAARAMLDRVAALQYTRQEAVSAFHNDRYVGAFPHFITGDDGNMGSWDVEHWAPSMLSLDQYAAVRALAVGYGRFRSGAYNDAAAAGTRHLLGTTEIDPDLIYAGEPAGFPLDGATYEIGEETGEHPYLITYGWSPNAIAQMGTALKAVRDNRVKVPHAAAWLASYWRGTPPRSVLAPGLFWHGLDAKIEYTHRFIEATQLAVPADFPWLDLERTTFPGTGDDDIRRGGWYDGSGRGAMSAVYSRLAMTGYVESGGQDVEMLNRAGQWWERMVVRG
;
A
#
# COMPACT_ATOMS: atom_id res chain seq x y z
N MET A 1 -75.00 -29.45 -11.06
CA MET A 1 -75.33 -28.59 -9.89
C MET A 1 -74.42 -27.37 -9.98
N ARG A 2 -74.95 -26.24 -10.48
CA ARG A 2 -75.31 -25.03 -9.71
C ARG A 2 -74.08 -24.42 -9.02
N ARG A 3 -73.48 -23.34 -9.60
CA ARG A 3 -73.83 -21.90 -9.44
C ARG A 3 -73.09 -21.34 -8.19
N VAL A 4 -72.34 -20.24 -8.16
CA VAL A 4 -72.51 -18.83 -8.64
C VAL A 4 -71.09 -18.17 -8.52
N LEU A 5 -70.51 -17.50 -9.52
CA LEU A 5 -70.73 -16.13 -10.05
C LEU A 5 -70.19 -14.98 -9.16
N MET A 6 -69.28 -14.16 -9.72
CA MET A 6 -69.32 -12.68 -9.87
C MET A 6 -67.88 -12.18 -10.20
N ILE A 7 -67.58 -11.68 -11.42
CA ILE A 7 -67.86 -10.31 -11.97
C ILE A 7 -67.09 -9.26 -11.15
N ALA A 8 -66.33 -8.28 -11.65
CA ALA A 8 -65.86 -7.71 -12.92
C ALA A 8 -64.67 -6.80 -12.52
N GLY A 9 -63.78 -6.29 -13.36
CA GLY A 9 -64.06 -5.64 -14.63
C GLY A 9 -62.80 -5.02 -15.25
N VAL A 10 -62.99 -4.75 -16.53
CA VAL A 10 -62.10 -4.11 -17.50
C VAL A 10 -61.70 -2.70 -17.06
N THR A 11 -60.42 -2.37 -17.13
CA THR A 11 -59.96 -1.07 -17.69
C THR A 11 -58.47 -1.10 -18.04
N ALA A 12 -58.19 -1.41 -19.31
CA ALA A 12 -57.02 -0.86 -19.98
C ALA A 12 -57.25 0.65 -20.08
N ALA A 13 -56.59 1.41 -19.19
CA ALA A 13 -56.55 2.86 -19.25
C ALA A 13 -55.08 3.28 -19.33
N LEU A 14 -54.74 3.79 -20.51
CA LEU A 14 -53.76 4.84 -20.75
C LEU A 14 -53.25 5.51 -19.47
N LEU A 15 -52.03 5.13 -19.07
CA LEU A 15 -51.11 6.07 -18.43
C LEU A 15 -49.98 6.29 -19.42
N THR A 16 -50.18 7.29 -20.25
CA THR A 16 -49.12 8.15 -20.78
C THR A 16 -48.30 8.66 -19.60
N GLY A 17 -47.37 7.85 -19.11
CA GLY A 17 -46.26 8.31 -18.31
C GLY A 17 -45.42 9.17 -19.23
N GLN A 18 -45.36 10.47 -18.92
CA GLN A 18 -44.40 11.39 -19.52
C GLN A 18 -43.06 10.67 -19.59
N SER A 19 -42.46 10.60 -20.79
CA SER A 19 -41.05 10.33 -20.92
C SER A 19 -40.35 11.41 -20.11
N VAL A 20 -40.01 11.09 -18.86
CA VAL A 20 -39.05 11.87 -18.09
C VAL A 20 -37.86 11.98 -19.01
N PRO A 21 -37.44 13.19 -19.42
CA PRO A 21 -36.21 13.32 -20.18
C PRO A 21 -35.16 12.60 -19.35
N ALA A 22 -34.45 11.64 -19.95
CA ALA A 22 -33.23 11.14 -19.34
C ALA A 22 -32.46 12.39 -18.89
N PRO A 23 -32.10 12.52 -17.60
CA PRO A 23 -31.31 13.67 -17.17
C PRO A 23 -30.15 13.73 -18.13
N ALA A 24 -30.01 14.87 -18.81
CA ALA A 24 -28.91 15.08 -19.72
C ALA A 24 -27.65 14.71 -18.94
N THR A 25 -26.95 13.65 -19.36
CA THR A 25 -25.61 13.33 -18.90
C THR A 25 -24.68 14.42 -19.45
N THR A 26 -24.85 15.64 -18.96
CA THR A 26 -23.73 16.54 -18.80
C THR A 26 -22.91 15.91 -17.69
N THR A 27 -22.03 14.97 -18.04
CA THR A 27 -20.99 14.51 -17.14
C THR A 27 -20.11 15.72 -16.88
N ALA A 28 -20.45 16.46 -15.83
CA ALA A 28 -19.63 17.54 -15.28
C ALA A 28 -18.18 17.05 -15.27
N GLN A 29 -17.32 17.74 -16.04
CA GLN A 29 -15.95 17.28 -16.27
C GLN A 29 -15.20 17.25 -14.94
N VAL A 30 -14.37 16.23 -14.73
CA VAL A 30 -13.50 16.19 -13.55
C VAL A 30 -12.55 17.38 -13.61
N THR A 31 -12.48 18.14 -12.52
CA THR A 31 -11.64 19.34 -12.36
C THR A 31 -10.63 19.19 -11.21
N GLY A 32 -10.46 17.98 -10.70
CA GLY A 32 -9.50 17.60 -9.67
C GLY A 32 -10.11 16.66 -8.65
N ALA A 33 -9.36 16.34 -7.60
CA ALA A 33 -9.88 15.71 -6.40
C ALA A 33 -9.24 16.32 -5.15
N TYR A 34 -9.91 16.19 -4.01
CA TYR A 34 -9.40 16.62 -2.72
C TYR A 34 -8.25 15.72 -2.24
N LEU A 35 -7.37 16.27 -1.40
CA LEU A 35 -6.30 15.52 -0.74
C LEU A 35 -6.72 14.95 0.60
N GLN A 36 -7.70 15.59 1.24
CA GLN A 36 -8.07 15.28 2.60
C GLN A 36 -9.54 15.62 2.86
N ILE A 37 -10.17 14.86 3.76
CA ILE A 37 -11.41 15.26 4.44
C ILE A 37 -11.12 15.32 5.94
N THR A 38 -11.31 16.47 6.57
CA THR A 38 -11.11 16.67 8.02
C THR A 38 -12.22 16.00 8.85
N ALA A 39 -12.02 15.90 10.17
CA ALA A 39 -12.95 15.27 11.11
C ALA A 39 -14.34 15.91 11.12
N ASP A 40 -14.42 17.21 10.84
CA ASP A 40 -15.66 17.98 10.68
C ASP A 40 -16.24 17.92 9.25
N GLY A 41 -15.66 17.10 8.37
CA GLY A 41 -16.17 16.85 7.02
C GLY A 41 -15.70 17.85 5.95
N VAL A 42 -14.79 18.76 6.26
CA VAL A 42 -14.29 19.73 5.29
C VAL A 42 -13.27 19.08 4.35
N ALA A 43 -13.59 19.09 3.05
CA ALA A 43 -12.69 18.60 2.03
C ALA A 43 -11.65 19.68 1.63
N THR A 44 -10.37 19.35 1.69
CA THR A 44 -9.26 20.30 1.48
C THR A 44 -8.24 19.79 0.45
N GLY A 45 -7.39 20.70 -0.04
CA GLY A 45 -6.32 20.34 -0.97
C GLY A 45 -6.80 19.88 -2.35
N ARG A 46 -7.84 20.53 -2.90
CA ARG A 46 -8.31 20.25 -4.26
C ARG A 46 -7.18 20.45 -5.28
N GLY A 47 -6.88 19.44 -6.08
CA GLY A 47 -5.90 19.60 -7.14
C GLY A 47 -5.52 18.33 -7.88
N LEU A 48 -4.35 18.40 -8.51
CA LEU A 48 -3.77 17.32 -9.30
C LEU A 48 -3.31 16.15 -8.43
N GLU A 49 -2.75 16.44 -7.26
CA GLU A 49 -2.22 15.41 -6.36
C GLU A 49 -3.33 14.49 -5.84
N GLY A 50 -4.43 15.08 -5.35
CA GLY A 50 -5.62 14.30 -4.97
C GLY A 50 -6.16 13.47 -6.14
N ALA A 51 -6.17 14.03 -7.36
CA ALA A 51 -6.63 13.32 -8.56
C ALA A 51 -5.75 12.10 -8.87
N SER A 52 -4.42 12.22 -8.73
CA SER A 52 -3.49 11.11 -8.90
C SER A 52 -3.71 9.99 -7.88
N HIS A 53 -4.01 10.33 -6.61
CA HIS A 53 -4.32 9.32 -5.59
C HIS A 53 -5.66 8.62 -5.84
N ALA A 54 -6.69 9.39 -6.20
CA ALA A 54 -8.00 8.84 -6.53
C ALA A 54 -7.95 7.92 -7.75
N HIS A 55 -7.24 8.32 -8.81
CA HIS A 55 -7.01 7.49 -9.98
C HIS A 55 -6.34 6.16 -9.59
N ALA A 56 -5.23 6.21 -8.84
CA ALA A 56 -4.52 5.00 -8.43
C ALA A 56 -5.40 4.04 -7.62
N ALA A 57 -6.20 4.55 -6.68
CA ALA A 57 -7.10 3.73 -5.89
C ALA A 57 -8.25 3.14 -6.72
N LEU A 58 -8.95 3.96 -7.52
CA LEU A 58 -10.08 3.51 -8.35
C LEU A 58 -9.64 2.49 -9.41
N SER A 59 -8.48 2.67 -10.02
CA SER A 59 -7.92 1.72 -10.98
C SER A 59 -7.59 0.37 -10.32
N ALA A 60 -7.01 0.38 -9.12
CA ALA A 60 -6.74 -0.85 -8.36
C ALA A 60 -8.04 -1.57 -7.95
N MET A 61 -9.04 -0.82 -7.47
CA MET A 61 -10.34 -1.40 -7.11
C MET A 61 -11.03 -1.99 -8.35
N TYR A 62 -10.99 -1.30 -9.49
CA TYR A 62 -11.60 -1.78 -10.74
C TYR A 62 -11.00 -3.11 -11.23
N ASP A 63 -9.69 -3.32 -11.08
CA ASP A 63 -9.05 -4.60 -11.45
C ASP A 63 -9.66 -5.81 -10.71
N VAL A 64 -10.29 -5.59 -9.54
CA VAL A 64 -10.97 -6.62 -8.75
C VAL A 64 -12.49 -6.58 -8.97
N THR A 65 -13.10 -5.41 -8.88
CA THR A 65 -14.57 -5.27 -8.86
C THR A 65 -15.20 -5.37 -10.25
N GLY A 66 -14.47 -4.95 -11.29
CA GLY A 66 -15.03 -4.74 -12.62
C GLY A 66 -16.12 -3.67 -12.69
N ASP A 67 -16.29 -2.83 -11.65
CA ASP A 67 -17.34 -1.82 -11.58
C ASP A 67 -17.15 -0.74 -12.66
N PRO A 68 -18.07 -0.60 -13.63
CA PRO A 68 -17.97 0.39 -14.71
C PRO A 68 -17.88 1.82 -14.21
N ARG A 69 -18.44 2.14 -13.03
CA ARG A 69 -18.38 3.50 -12.47
C ARG A 69 -16.98 3.83 -11.98
N GLN A 70 -16.31 2.89 -11.32
CA GLN A 70 -14.92 3.06 -10.87
C GLN A 70 -14.00 3.30 -12.06
N ARG A 71 -14.17 2.51 -13.13
CA ARG A 71 -13.47 2.72 -14.40
C ARG A 71 -13.75 4.10 -15.00
N GLN A 72 -15.02 4.49 -15.12
CA GLN A 72 -15.38 5.77 -15.72
C GLN A 72 -14.69 6.93 -14.99
N THR A 73 -14.77 6.96 -13.66
CA THR A 73 -14.14 8.03 -12.87
C THR A 73 -12.61 7.97 -12.94
N ALA A 74 -12.01 6.77 -12.95
CA ALA A 74 -10.57 6.61 -13.16
C ALA A 74 -10.12 7.16 -14.52
N ASP A 75 -10.84 6.84 -15.61
CA ASP A 75 -10.58 7.35 -16.96
C ASP A 75 -10.66 8.89 -17.01
N GLU A 76 -11.70 9.48 -16.39
CA GLU A 76 -11.87 10.93 -16.33
C GLU A 76 -10.79 11.64 -15.49
N LEU A 77 -10.36 11.03 -14.38
CA LEU A 77 -9.25 11.52 -13.57
C LEU A 77 -7.93 11.45 -14.35
N LEU A 78 -7.69 10.36 -15.07
CA LEU A 78 -6.52 10.19 -15.93
C LEU A 78 -6.48 11.26 -17.02
N ASP A 79 -7.61 11.52 -17.69
CA ASP A 79 -7.72 12.59 -18.69
C ASP A 79 -7.39 13.96 -18.08
N TYR A 80 -7.94 14.27 -16.90
CA TYR A 80 -7.64 15.49 -16.17
C TYR A 80 -6.14 15.64 -15.85
N ILE A 81 -5.50 14.55 -15.42
CA ILE A 81 -4.06 14.49 -15.09
C ILE A 81 -3.23 14.74 -16.35
N LEU A 82 -3.48 13.98 -17.42
CA LEU A 82 -2.69 14.03 -18.65
C LEU A 82 -2.90 15.33 -19.44
N GLN A 83 -4.07 15.97 -19.36
CA GLN A 83 -4.25 17.31 -19.94
C GLN A 83 -3.33 18.35 -19.29
N ARG A 84 -3.09 18.24 -17.98
CA ARG A 84 -2.22 19.18 -17.23
C ARG A 84 -0.75 18.79 -17.27
N ARG A 85 -0.47 17.49 -17.30
CA ARG A 85 0.88 16.92 -17.36
C ARG A 85 0.89 15.74 -18.34
N PRO A 86 1.01 16.00 -19.66
CA PRO A 86 0.91 14.96 -20.69
C PRO A 86 1.87 13.78 -20.52
N GLY A 87 3.07 14.03 -19.99
CA GLY A 87 4.08 13.01 -19.70
C GLY A 87 4.12 12.54 -18.25
N HIS A 88 3.04 12.70 -17.47
CA HIS A 88 3.06 12.32 -16.06
C HIS A 88 3.26 10.81 -15.89
N MET A 89 4.36 10.45 -15.24
CA MET A 89 4.66 9.11 -14.78
C MET A 89 5.58 9.21 -13.56
N ASN A 90 5.34 8.38 -12.56
CA ASN A 90 6.22 8.19 -11.42
C ASN A 90 6.35 6.69 -11.13
N THR A 91 7.23 6.31 -10.22
CA THR A 91 7.49 4.89 -9.89
C THR A 91 6.22 4.14 -9.47
N ASP A 92 5.38 4.74 -8.62
CA ASP A 92 4.15 4.11 -8.13
C ASP A 92 3.16 3.81 -9.27
N ILE A 93 2.89 4.81 -10.12
CA ILE A 93 1.98 4.65 -11.28
C ILE A 93 2.58 3.65 -12.28
N ALA A 94 3.89 3.70 -12.51
CA ALA A 94 4.58 2.79 -13.41
C ALA A 94 4.49 1.33 -12.93
N LEU A 95 4.72 1.08 -11.64
CA LEU A 95 4.56 -0.24 -11.03
C LEU A 95 3.12 -0.74 -11.14
N GLN A 96 2.14 0.11 -10.84
CA GLN A 96 0.73 -0.24 -10.94
C GLN A 96 0.34 -0.56 -12.39
N LEU A 97 0.80 0.24 -13.35
CA LEU A 97 0.60 0.00 -14.78
C LEU A 97 1.17 -1.36 -15.21
N LEU A 98 2.35 -1.76 -14.72
CA LEU A 98 2.92 -3.07 -15.04
C LEU A 98 2.13 -4.26 -14.47
N ARG A 99 1.27 -4.03 -13.48
CA ARG A 99 0.46 -5.06 -12.81
C ARG A 99 -0.99 -5.10 -13.29
N SER A 100 -1.54 -3.95 -13.68
CA SER A 100 -2.96 -3.76 -13.99
C SER A 100 -3.27 -4.01 -15.46
N PRO A 101 -4.04 -5.05 -15.82
CA PRO A 101 -4.49 -5.25 -17.19
C PRO A 101 -5.32 -4.08 -17.73
N TYR A 102 -6.10 -3.42 -16.86
CA TYR A 102 -6.86 -2.22 -17.20
C TYR A 102 -5.94 -1.08 -17.64
N LEU A 103 -4.95 -0.72 -16.81
CA LEU A 103 -4.04 0.39 -17.12
C LEU A 103 -3.16 0.09 -18.34
N GLN A 104 -2.77 -1.17 -18.55
CA GLN A 104 -2.04 -1.60 -19.76
C GLN A 104 -2.82 -1.38 -21.06
N GLY A 105 -4.15 -1.23 -20.97
CA GLY A 105 -4.99 -0.90 -22.11
C GLY A 105 -4.85 0.55 -22.60
N ASP A 106 -4.28 1.46 -21.80
CA ASP A 106 -4.14 2.87 -22.18
C ASP A 106 -2.78 3.14 -22.88
N PRO A 107 -2.78 3.46 -24.20
CA PRO A 107 -1.54 3.68 -24.94
C PRO A 107 -0.76 4.92 -24.50
N ARG A 108 -1.42 5.90 -23.86
CA ARG A 108 -0.77 7.12 -23.35
C ARG A 108 0.07 6.79 -22.12
N LEU A 109 -0.46 5.96 -21.23
CA LEU A 109 0.28 5.47 -20.07
C LEU A 109 1.48 4.60 -20.47
N LEU A 110 1.31 3.72 -21.47
CA LEU A 110 2.43 2.94 -22.02
C LEU A 110 3.52 3.83 -22.65
N ALA A 111 3.16 4.85 -23.41
CA ALA A 111 4.13 5.79 -23.96
C ALA A 111 4.87 6.59 -22.87
N ASN A 112 4.15 6.98 -21.81
CA ASN A 112 4.73 7.67 -20.65
C ASN A 112 5.66 6.75 -19.86
N LEU A 113 5.32 5.47 -19.70
CA LEU A 113 6.18 4.46 -19.08
C LEU A 113 7.51 4.32 -19.83
N GLU A 114 7.45 4.19 -21.14
CA GLU A 114 8.63 4.08 -22.01
C GLU A 114 9.54 5.30 -21.91
N THR A 115 8.96 6.50 -21.89
CA THR A 115 9.69 7.75 -21.69
C THR A 115 10.34 7.80 -20.31
N TYR A 116 9.59 7.43 -19.27
CA TYR A 116 10.06 7.43 -17.89
C TYR A 116 11.21 6.45 -17.67
N LEU A 117 11.10 5.23 -18.18
CA LEU A 117 12.14 4.19 -18.06
C LEU A 117 13.39 4.55 -18.86
N THR A 118 13.24 5.12 -20.05
CA THR A 118 14.37 5.64 -20.83
C THR A 118 15.11 6.72 -20.05
N ALA A 119 14.40 7.66 -19.42
CA ALA A 119 14.99 8.69 -18.59
C ALA A 119 15.66 8.13 -17.32
N LEU A 120 15.03 7.14 -16.65
CA LEU A 120 15.59 6.49 -15.46
C LEU A 120 16.88 5.74 -15.79
N LEU A 121 16.90 4.94 -16.85
CA LEU A 121 18.08 4.20 -17.29
C LEU A 121 19.17 5.16 -17.78
N GLY A 122 18.80 6.24 -18.48
CA GLY A 122 19.72 7.30 -18.87
C GLY A 122 20.35 8.01 -17.67
N LEU A 123 19.56 8.31 -16.63
CA LEU A 123 20.05 8.89 -15.38
C LEU A 123 21.03 7.95 -14.68
N TYR A 124 20.69 6.66 -14.57
CA TYR A 124 21.59 5.67 -13.98
C TYR A 124 22.90 5.53 -14.77
N ALA A 125 22.84 5.50 -16.10
CA ALA A 125 24.03 5.39 -16.95
C ALA A 125 24.94 6.63 -16.84
N ALA A 126 24.36 7.83 -16.71
CA ALA A 126 25.10 9.08 -16.63
C ALA A 126 25.62 9.39 -15.21
N GLN A 127 24.84 9.05 -14.18
CA GLN A 127 25.07 9.45 -12.79
C GLN A 127 24.69 8.33 -11.80
N PRO A 128 25.39 7.17 -11.82
CA PRO A 128 25.03 6.04 -10.99
C PRO A 128 25.08 6.37 -9.50
N ASP A 129 26.04 7.17 -9.05
CA ASP A 129 26.16 7.55 -7.63
C ASP A 129 24.99 8.40 -7.15
N THR A 130 24.48 9.32 -7.97
CA THR A 130 23.27 10.09 -7.65
C THR A 130 22.08 9.16 -7.41
N VAL A 131 21.98 8.07 -8.16
CA VAL A 131 20.88 7.10 -8.06
C VAL A 131 21.06 6.16 -6.86
N LEU A 132 22.30 5.75 -6.57
CA LEU A 132 22.61 4.69 -5.59
C LEU A 132 22.94 5.23 -4.18
N ARG A 133 23.45 6.46 -4.07
CA ARG A 133 24.08 6.97 -2.84
C ARG A 133 23.40 8.18 -2.23
N SER A 134 22.22 8.56 -2.72
CA SER A 134 21.46 9.69 -2.16
C SER A 134 19.95 9.51 -2.24
N GLY A 135 19.22 10.03 -1.23
CA GLY A 135 17.76 10.11 -1.22
C GLY A 135 17.08 9.17 -0.24
N ASP A 136 15.75 9.07 -0.36
CA ASP A 136 14.90 8.15 0.45
C ASP A 136 15.07 6.71 -0.06
N ILE A 137 15.21 5.75 0.87
CA ILE A 137 15.32 4.32 0.56
C ILE A 137 14.16 3.80 -0.30
N ARG A 138 12.95 4.36 -0.17
CA ARG A 138 11.76 4.01 -0.97
C ARG A 138 11.94 4.39 -2.44
N THR A 139 12.67 5.46 -2.73
CA THR A 139 12.99 5.83 -4.11
C THR A 139 13.90 4.79 -4.75
N LEU A 140 14.94 4.36 -4.04
CA LEU A 140 15.87 3.34 -4.54
C LEU A 140 15.16 1.99 -4.71
N THR A 141 14.44 1.53 -3.69
CA THR A 141 13.75 0.23 -3.69
C THR A 141 12.61 0.18 -4.72
N GLY A 142 11.81 1.25 -4.83
CA GLY A 142 10.76 1.33 -5.84
C GLY A 142 11.30 1.32 -7.27
N ARG A 143 12.41 2.03 -7.54
CA ARG A 143 13.05 1.99 -8.88
C ARG A 143 13.63 0.62 -9.19
N ALA A 144 14.26 -0.03 -8.22
CA ALA A 144 14.77 -1.39 -8.37
C ALA A 144 13.64 -2.38 -8.71
N GLU A 145 12.55 -2.32 -7.94
CA GLU A 145 11.35 -3.13 -8.18
C GLU A 145 10.74 -2.86 -9.56
N LEU A 146 10.63 -1.59 -9.95
CA LEU A 146 10.09 -1.19 -11.26
C LEU A 146 10.92 -1.79 -12.40
N LEU A 147 12.24 -1.73 -12.32
CA LEU A 147 13.12 -2.23 -13.37
C LEU A 147 13.06 -3.77 -13.48
N VAL A 148 12.93 -4.48 -12.36
CA VAL A 148 12.66 -5.94 -12.36
C VAL A 148 11.35 -6.25 -13.07
N ASN A 149 10.25 -5.59 -12.69
CA ASN A 149 8.93 -5.82 -13.28
C ASN A 149 8.91 -5.41 -14.77
N TYR A 150 9.63 -4.37 -15.15
CA TYR A 150 9.72 -3.93 -16.55
C TYR A 150 10.45 -4.94 -17.42
N ALA A 151 11.55 -5.51 -16.92
CA ALA A 151 12.28 -6.55 -17.64
C ALA A 151 11.40 -7.79 -17.88
N GLU A 152 10.63 -8.22 -16.88
CA GLU A 152 9.62 -9.29 -17.01
C GLU A 152 8.52 -8.93 -18.02
N HIS A 153 8.06 -7.68 -18.02
CA HIS A 153 7.09 -7.18 -18.98
C HIS A 153 7.62 -7.22 -20.43
N LEU A 154 8.88 -6.84 -20.64
CA LEU A 154 9.52 -6.91 -21.95
C LEU A 154 9.67 -8.35 -22.45
N GLU A 155 10.05 -9.28 -21.56
CA GLU A 155 10.16 -10.71 -21.87
C GLU A 155 8.84 -11.29 -22.39
N GLN A 156 7.70 -10.80 -21.88
CA GLN A 156 6.37 -11.27 -22.27
C GLN A 156 5.87 -10.69 -23.59
N ARG A 157 6.38 -9.52 -24.04
CA ARG A 157 5.77 -8.75 -25.14
C ARG A 157 6.67 -8.52 -26.35
N SER A 158 7.90 -8.04 -26.12
CA SER A 158 8.77 -7.55 -27.19
C SER A 158 10.02 -8.40 -27.35
N GLY A 159 10.49 -9.03 -26.27
CA GLY A 159 11.71 -9.83 -26.24
C GLY A 159 12.98 -9.04 -26.55
N ASP A 160 13.00 -7.71 -26.39
CA ASP A 160 14.19 -6.86 -26.64
C ASP A 160 15.31 -7.18 -25.63
N PRO A 161 16.35 -7.95 -26.01
CA PRO A 161 17.32 -8.45 -25.05
C PRO A 161 18.23 -7.34 -24.52
N ALA A 162 18.46 -6.28 -25.31
CA ALA A 162 19.32 -5.18 -24.92
C ALA A 162 18.65 -4.35 -23.82
N ARG A 163 17.35 -4.06 -23.96
CA ARG A 163 16.58 -3.35 -22.94
C ARG A 163 16.40 -4.17 -21.67
N ILE A 164 16.12 -5.47 -21.80
CA ILE A 164 16.06 -6.40 -20.66
C ILE A 164 17.39 -6.37 -19.90
N LEU A 165 18.52 -6.49 -20.60
CA LEU A 165 19.86 -6.43 -19.99
C LEU A 165 20.14 -5.09 -19.30
N SER A 166 19.76 -3.97 -19.91
CA SER A 166 19.92 -2.64 -19.31
C SER A 166 19.09 -2.48 -18.03
N ALA A 167 17.82 -2.93 -18.05
CA ALA A 167 16.97 -2.92 -16.88
C ALA A 167 17.53 -3.81 -15.76
N ASP A 168 17.98 -5.03 -16.09
CA ASP A 168 18.57 -5.96 -15.14
C ASP A 168 19.86 -5.44 -14.50
N THR A 169 20.72 -4.81 -15.31
CA THR A 169 21.98 -4.26 -14.84
C THR A 169 21.74 -3.15 -13.81
N ALA A 170 20.82 -2.22 -14.12
CA ALA A 170 20.47 -1.14 -13.21
C ALA A 170 19.73 -1.65 -11.96
N ALA A 171 18.78 -2.59 -12.12
CA ALA A 171 18.06 -3.20 -11.02
C ALA A 171 18.99 -3.91 -10.04
N ARG A 172 19.93 -4.72 -10.55
CA ARG A 172 20.93 -5.42 -9.72
C ARG A 172 21.78 -4.44 -8.92
N ALA A 173 22.30 -3.39 -9.54
CA ALA A 173 23.10 -2.40 -8.84
C ALA A 173 22.32 -1.70 -7.71
N MET A 174 21.05 -1.37 -7.95
CA MET A 174 20.17 -0.80 -6.93
C MET A 174 19.89 -1.80 -5.80
N LEU A 175 19.61 -3.07 -6.12
CA LEU A 175 19.36 -4.12 -5.11
C LEU A 175 20.60 -4.49 -4.30
N ASP A 176 21.77 -4.57 -4.95
CA ASP A 176 23.05 -4.76 -4.28
C ASP A 176 23.27 -3.64 -3.26
N ARG A 177 22.92 -2.40 -3.63
CA ARG A 177 23.00 -1.26 -2.74
C ARG A 177 21.99 -1.35 -1.58
N VAL A 178 20.74 -1.72 -1.84
CA VAL A 178 19.72 -1.92 -0.79
C VAL A 178 20.17 -3.00 0.20
N ALA A 179 20.70 -4.13 -0.29
CA ALA A 179 21.21 -5.20 0.56
C ALA A 179 22.40 -4.74 1.42
N ALA A 180 23.31 -3.95 0.85
CA ALA A 180 24.46 -3.41 1.57
C ALA A 180 24.10 -2.37 2.65
N LEU A 181 22.92 -1.75 2.56
CA LEU A 181 22.44 -0.76 3.51
C LEU A 181 21.73 -1.37 4.74
N GLN A 182 21.54 -2.69 4.77
CA GLN A 182 20.87 -3.34 5.90
C GLN A 182 21.74 -3.36 7.15
N TYR A 183 21.21 -2.87 8.27
CA TYR A 183 21.94 -2.81 9.51
C TYR A 183 22.20 -4.21 10.10
N THR A 184 23.46 -4.52 10.33
CA THR A 184 23.88 -5.61 11.21
C THR A 184 23.58 -5.27 12.67
N ARG A 185 23.70 -6.26 13.56
CA ARG A 185 23.61 -6.02 15.01
C ARG A 185 24.62 -5.01 15.54
N GLN A 186 25.85 -5.07 15.05
CA GLN A 186 26.89 -4.15 15.50
C GLN A 186 26.52 -2.71 15.13
N GLU A 187 26.10 -2.49 13.88
CA GLU A 187 25.73 -1.16 13.37
C GLU A 187 24.49 -0.62 14.08
N ALA A 188 23.45 -1.43 14.26
CA ALA A 188 22.23 -1.01 14.95
C ALA A 188 22.51 -0.54 16.39
N VAL A 189 23.35 -1.26 17.13
CA VAL A 189 23.74 -0.89 18.51
C VAL A 189 24.69 0.30 18.54
N SER A 190 25.63 0.41 17.60
CA SER A 190 26.59 1.52 17.59
C SER A 190 25.98 2.83 17.11
N ALA A 191 25.09 2.78 16.11
CA ALA A 191 24.52 3.96 15.46
C ALA A 191 23.25 4.45 16.17
N PHE A 192 22.45 3.54 16.73
CA PHE A 192 21.13 3.88 17.28
C PHE A 192 20.96 3.50 18.75
N HIS A 193 21.96 2.85 19.37
CA HIS A 193 21.82 2.26 20.71
C HIS A 193 20.62 1.32 20.85
N ASN A 194 20.13 0.77 19.73
CA ASN A 194 18.87 0.03 19.63
C ASN A 194 19.05 -1.24 18.79
N ASP A 195 19.17 -2.39 19.46
CA ASP A 195 19.32 -3.69 18.78
C ASP A 195 18.05 -4.15 18.04
N ARG A 196 16.91 -3.45 18.19
CA ARG A 196 15.70 -3.74 17.41
C ARG A 196 15.87 -3.42 15.93
N TYR A 197 16.81 -2.53 15.57
CA TYR A 197 17.09 -2.21 14.17
C TYR A 197 17.99 -3.23 13.46
N VAL A 198 18.39 -4.33 14.11
CA VAL A 198 19.09 -5.45 13.45
C VAL A 198 18.23 -5.98 12.29
N GLY A 199 18.76 -5.93 11.06
CA GLY A 199 18.08 -6.36 9.84
C GLY A 199 17.12 -5.33 9.24
N ALA A 200 17.01 -4.15 9.87
CA ALA A 200 16.26 -3.01 9.34
C ALA A 200 17.08 -2.23 8.30
N PHE A 201 16.41 -1.29 7.64
CA PHE A 201 16.95 -0.44 6.59
C PHE A 201 16.91 1.05 7.02
N PRO A 202 17.83 1.88 6.50
CA PRO A 202 17.80 3.33 6.72
C PRO A 202 16.52 3.97 6.19
N HIS A 203 16.20 5.17 6.68
CA HIS A 203 15.24 6.06 6.03
C HIS A 203 15.88 6.80 4.83
N PHE A 204 17.10 7.33 5.04
CA PHE A 204 17.86 8.05 4.02
C PHE A 204 19.20 7.40 3.70
N ILE A 205 19.63 7.57 2.45
CA ILE A 205 20.93 7.16 1.95
C ILE A 205 21.82 8.41 1.84
N THR A 206 23.00 8.37 2.45
CA THR A 206 23.98 9.46 2.41
C THR A 206 25.38 8.90 2.16
N GLY A 207 25.82 8.90 0.90
CA GLY A 207 27.12 8.36 0.52
C GLY A 207 27.11 6.83 0.58
N ASP A 208 28.10 6.25 1.28
CA ASP A 208 28.18 4.80 1.50
C ASP A 208 27.30 4.33 2.67
N ASP A 209 26.85 5.25 3.52
CA ASP A 209 26.05 4.94 4.71
C ASP A 209 24.55 5.24 4.51
N GLY A 210 23.74 4.74 5.44
CA GLY A 210 22.34 5.10 5.58
C GLY A 210 22.02 5.54 7.01
N ASN A 211 21.07 6.46 7.18
CA ASN A 211 20.66 6.99 8.48
C ASN A 211 19.13 7.16 8.58
N MET A 212 18.66 7.55 9.77
CA MET A 212 17.24 7.81 10.06
C MET A 212 16.85 9.29 9.89
N GLY A 213 17.69 10.09 9.22
CA GLY A 213 17.51 11.54 9.12
C GLY A 213 17.78 12.23 10.46
N SER A 214 16.91 13.17 10.81
CA SER A 214 16.97 13.90 12.08
C SER A 214 16.24 13.21 13.23
N TRP A 215 15.72 11.99 13.02
CA TRP A 215 14.95 11.27 14.03
C TRP A 215 15.84 10.55 15.03
N ASP A 216 15.53 10.70 16.31
CA ASP A 216 16.08 9.89 17.39
C ASP A 216 15.28 8.59 17.51
N VAL A 217 15.90 7.49 17.12
CA VAL A 217 15.27 6.17 17.05
C VAL A 217 15.70 5.24 18.19
N GLU A 218 16.35 5.76 19.23
CA GLU A 218 16.91 4.94 20.33
C GLU A 218 15.86 4.05 21.00
N HIS A 219 14.62 4.54 21.12
CA HIS A 219 13.51 3.80 21.73
C HIS A 219 12.46 3.34 20.72
N TRP A 220 12.66 3.65 19.44
CA TRP A 220 11.68 3.39 18.40
C TRP A 220 11.63 1.91 18.01
N ALA A 221 10.42 1.44 17.67
CA ALA A 221 10.25 0.19 16.96
C ALA A 221 10.51 0.42 15.45
N PRO A 222 11.16 -0.53 14.72
CA PRO A 222 11.34 -0.41 13.27
C PRO A 222 10.03 -0.25 12.49
N SER A 223 8.91 -0.71 13.08
CA SER A 223 7.57 -0.54 12.52
C SER A 223 7.13 0.93 12.45
N MET A 224 7.80 1.86 13.13
CA MET A 224 7.53 3.29 12.96
C MET A 224 8.04 3.86 11.63
N LEU A 225 8.92 3.13 10.94
CA LEU A 225 9.33 3.39 9.56
C LEU A 225 8.80 2.28 8.63
N SER A 226 7.63 1.74 8.94
CA SER A 226 7.02 0.56 8.30
C SER A 226 7.11 0.58 6.78
N LEU A 227 6.70 1.68 6.13
CA LEU A 227 6.69 1.80 4.67
C LEU A 227 8.08 1.62 4.05
N ASP A 228 9.12 2.14 4.68
CA ASP A 228 10.50 2.01 4.23
C ASP A 228 10.97 0.56 4.34
N GLN A 229 10.70 -0.04 5.50
CA GLN A 229 11.09 -1.42 5.78
C GLN A 229 10.40 -2.39 4.81
N TYR A 230 9.09 -2.21 4.57
CA TYR A 230 8.30 -3.11 3.75
C TYR A 230 8.66 -2.97 2.27
N ALA A 231 8.90 -1.74 1.79
CA ALA A 231 9.36 -1.50 0.42
C ALA A 231 10.74 -2.16 0.16
N ALA A 232 11.68 -2.05 1.10
CA ALA A 232 12.99 -2.68 0.99
C ALA A 232 12.91 -4.21 0.96
N VAL A 233 12.13 -4.82 1.87
CA VAL A 233 11.91 -6.27 1.88
C VAL A 233 11.25 -6.74 0.59
N ARG A 234 10.22 -6.04 0.11
CA ARG A 234 9.52 -6.37 -1.14
C ARG A 234 10.46 -6.33 -2.34
N ALA A 235 11.23 -5.25 -2.50
CA ALA A 235 12.18 -5.10 -3.60
C ALA A 235 13.25 -6.20 -3.59
N LEU A 236 13.82 -6.53 -2.43
CA LEU A 236 14.81 -7.60 -2.29
C LEU A 236 14.21 -8.99 -2.59
N ALA A 237 12.99 -9.27 -2.15
CA ALA A 237 12.31 -10.53 -2.44
C ALA A 237 12.01 -10.69 -3.94
N VAL A 238 11.49 -9.64 -4.59
CA VAL A 238 11.28 -9.58 -6.04
C VAL A 238 12.61 -9.75 -6.79
N GLY A 239 13.64 -9.03 -6.37
CA GLY A 239 15.00 -9.17 -6.89
C GLY A 239 15.56 -10.59 -6.75
N TYR A 240 15.33 -11.26 -5.63
CA TYR A 240 15.71 -12.66 -5.44
C TYR A 240 14.99 -13.59 -6.43
N GLY A 241 13.70 -13.37 -6.65
CA GLY A 241 12.90 -14.11 -7.64
C GLY A 241 13.52 -14.10 -9.02
N ARG A 242 13.92 -12.91 -9.48
CA ARG A 242 14.51 -12.69 -10.80
C ARG A 242 15.97 -13.15 -10.89
N PHE A 243 16.79 -12.80 -9.90
CA PHE A 243 18.25 -12.89 -10.02
C PHE A 243 18.89 -14.04 -9.26
N ARG A 244 18.16 -14.67 -8.33
CA ARG A 244 18.62 -15.79 -7.48
C ARG A 244 19.92 -15.50 -6.72
N SER A 245 20.20 -14.24 -6.41
CA SER A 245 21.35 -13.83 -5.60
C SER A 245 21.13 -14.21 -4.12
N GLY A 246 22.13 -14.86 -3.51
CA GLY A 246 22.09 -15.21 -2.09
C GLY A 246 21.96 -13.98 -1.19
N ALA A 247 22.64 -12.88 -1.53
CA ALA A 247 22.59 -11.64 -0.75
C ALA A 247 21.17 -11.06 -0.66
N TYR A 248 20.37 -11.16 -1.74
CA TYR A 248 18.99 -10.66 -1.74
C TYR A 248 18.08 -11.54 -0.88
N ASN A 249 18.26 -12.86 -0.95
CA ASN A 249 17.55 -13.78 -0.07
C ASN A 249 17.86 -13.48 1.39
N ASP A 250 19.13 -13.35 1.73
CA ASP A 250 19.60 -13.18 3.10
C ASP A 250 19.11 -11.85 3.69
N ALA A 251 19.18 -10.77 2.91
CA ALA A 251 18.70 -9.46 3.32
C ALA A 251 17.17 -9.42 3.42
N ALA A 252 16.43 -9.99 2.46
CA ALA A 252 14.98 -10.11 2.53
C ALA A 252 14.55 -10.92 3.76
N ALA A 253 15.20 -12.07 4.02
CA ALA A 253 14.91 -12.90 5.19
C ALA A 253 15.17 -12.16 6.52
N ALA A 254 16.26 -11.39 6.60
CA ALA A 254 16.59 -10.61 7.80
C ALA A 254 15.56 -9.50 8.05
N GLY A 255 15.14 -8.78 7.01
CA GLY A 255 14.09 -7.76 7.14
C GLY A 255 12.71 -8.36 7.44
N THR A 256 12.42 -9.55 6.90
CA THR A 256 11.15 -10.28 7.15
C THR A 256 11.02 -10.69 8.62
N ARG A 257 12.13 -10.82 9.38
CA ARG A 257 12.09 -11.11 10.82
C ARG A 257 11.18 -10.16 11.58
N HIS A 258 11.29 -8.86 11.30
CA HIS A 258 10.48 -7.81 11.92
C HIS A 258 8.98 -7.95 11.58
N LEU A 259 8.68 -8.59 10.45
CA LEU A 259 7.31 -8.85 9.96
C LEU A 259 6.74 -10.15 10.56
N LEU A 260 7.61 -11.05 11.02
CA LEU A 260 7.28 -12.41 11.45
C LEU A 260 7.23 -12.60 12.97
N GLY A 261 7.55 -11.58 13.76
CA GLY A 261 7.65 -11.64 15.23
C GLY A 261 6.36 -11.99 16.00
N THR A 262 5.32 -12.52 15.35
CA THR A 262 4.04 -12.88 15.98
C THR A 262 3.54 -14.21 15.42
N THR A 263 3.22 -15.16 16.30
CA THR A 263 2.76 -16.52 15.95
C THR A 263 1.28 -16.77 16.27
N GLU A 264 0.60 -15.84 16.94
CA GLU A 264 -0.82 -15.97 17.31
C GLU A 264 -1.59 -14.80 16.69
N ILE A 265 -2.54 -15.13 15.82
CA ILE A 265 -3.39 -14.19 15.09
C ILE A 265 -4.78 -14.36 15.70
N ASP A 266 -5.13 -13.52 16.66
CA ASP A 266 -6.48 -13.47 17.19
C ASP A 266 -7.33 -12.56 16.28
N PRO A 267 -8.35 -13.10 15.59
CA PRO A 267 -9.25 -12.30 14.74
C PRO A 267 -10.11 -11.31 15.52
N ASP A 268 -10.32 -11.53 16.82
CA ASP A 268 -11.13 -10.66 17.68
C ASP A 268 -10.29 -9.52 18.29
N LEU A 269 -8.97 -9.53 18.11
CA LEU A 269 -8.02 -8.52 18.60
C LEU A 269 -8.22 -7.14 17.94
N ILE A 270 -8.88 -7.11 16.77
CA ILE A 270 -9.36 -5.85 16.15
C ILE A 270 -10.37 -5.15 17.08
N TYR A 271 -11.17 -5.91 17.83
CA TYR A 271 -12.27 -5.44 18.67
C TYR A 271 -12.04 -5.63 20.19
N ALA A 272 -10.95 -6.29 20.60
CA ALA A 272 -10.71 -6.73 21.99
C ALA A 272 -10.43 -5.61 23.01
N GLY A 273 -10.37 -4.35 22.57
CA GLY A 273 -10.34 -3.18 23.45
C GLY A 273 -9.05 -2.97 24.25
N GLU A 274 -8.07 -3.84 24.12
CA GLU A 274 -6.67 -3.51 24.36
C GLU A 274 -6.11 -2.92 23.07
N PRO A 275 -5.17 -1.93 23.10
CA PRO A 275 -4.38 -1.64 21.90
C PRO A 275 -3.87 -2.99 21.39
N ALA A 276 -3.83 -3.19 20.08
CA ALA A 276 -3.33 -4.44 19.52
C ALA A 276 -1.82 -4.59 19.79
N GLY A 277 -1.37 -4.59 21.05
CA GLY A 277 -1.25 -5.85 21.78
C GLY A 277 -0.24 -6.80 21.18
N PHE A 278 0.64 -6.31 20.32
CA PHE A 278 1.84 -7.00 19.91
C PHE A 278 3.00 -6.29 20.58
N PRO A 279 3.26 -6.52 21.88
CA PRO A 279 4.51 -6.08 22.48
C PRO A 279 5.62 -6.87 21.79
N LEU A 280 6.16 -6.30 20.72
CA LEU A 280 7.44 -6.71 20.18
C LEU A 280 8.46 -6.39 21.28
N ASP A 281 8.78 -7.41 22.05
CA ASP A 281 9.93 -7.47 22.94
C ASP A 281 9.92 -6.49 24.14
N GLY A 282 8.75 -6.11 24.65
CA GLY A 282 8.64 -5.23 25.81
C GLY A 282 9.09 -3.79 25.53
N ALA A 283 8.95 -3.33 24.28
CA ALA A 283 9.13 -1.91 23.94
C ALA A 283 8.11 -1.04 24.67
N THR A 284 8.58 0.05 25.26
CA THR A 284 7.70 1.14 25.72
C THR A 284 7.23 1.88 24.48
N TYR A 285 5.93 1.90 24.24
CA TYR A 285 5.35 2.83 23.28
C TYR A 285 5.28 4.19 23.96
N GLU A 286 6.17 5.11 23.59
CA GLU A 286 5.94 6.50 23.93
C GLU A 286 4.79 7.01 23.07
N ILE A 287 3.66 7.26 23.72
CA ILE A 287 2.54 7.93 23.09
C ILE A 287 2.90 9.41 23.02
N GLY A 288 3.61 9.79 21.96
CA GLY A 288 4.17 11.12 21.80
C GLY A 288 3.11 12.17 21.49
N GLU A 289 3.06 13.22 22.30
CA GLU A 289 2.50 14.53 21.94
C GLU A 289 3.45 15.19 20.92
N GLU A 290 3.46 14.72 19.67
CA GLU A 290 4.46 15.16 18.68
C GLU A 290 4.25 16.63 18.22
N THR A 291 3.18 17.30 18.67
CA THR A 291 2.83 18.67 18.26
C THR A 291 2.11 19.50 19.33
N GLY A 292 2.01 19.03 20.58
CA GLY A 292 1.02 19.57 21.54
C GLY A 292 -0.43 19.14 21.22
N GLU A 293 -0.59 18.20 20.29
CA GLU A 293 -1.79 17.38 20.15
C GLU A 293 -1.56 16.07 20.92
N HIS A 294 -2.55 15.68 21.70
CA HIS A 294 -2.58 14.58 22.65
C HIS A 294 -2.09 13.21 22.11
N PRO A 295 -1.73 12.27 23.01
CA PRO A 295 -1.11 10.98 22.70
C PRO A 295 -1.79 10.19 21.57
N TYR A 296 -1.15 10.15 20.39
CA TYR A 296 -1.54 9.29 19.27
C TYR A 296 -1.25 7.82 19.59
N LEU A 297 -2.27 7.07 20.02
CA LEU A 297 -2.22 5.64 20.34
C LEU A 297 -2.13 4.73 19.10
N ILE A 298 -1.86 5.31 17.93
CA ILE A 298 -1.69 4.60 16.67
C ILE A 298 -0.22 4.65 16.34
N THR A 299 0.42 3.55 16.70
CA THR A 299 1.79 3.28 16.37
C THR A 299 1.87 3.11 14.84
N TYR A 300 2.76 3.85 14.16
CA TYR A 300 2.87 3.93 12.68
C TYR A 300 3.06 2.58 11.93
N GLY A 301 3.26 1.49 12.65
CA GLY A 301 3.27 0.11 12.14
C GLY A 301 1.91 -0.57 12.01
N TRP A 302 0.83 0.06 12.49
CA TRP A 302 -0.48 -0.56 12.71
C TRP A 302 -1.63 0.19 12.02
N SER A 303 -1.31 1.10 11.11
CA SER A 303 -2.28 1.79 10.26
C SER A 303 -2.69 0.94 9.05
N PRO A 304 -3.89 1.11 8.47
CA PRO A 304 -4.31 0.36 7.27
C PRO A 304 -3.32 0.48 6.11
N ASN A 305 -2.71 1.65 5.90
CA ASN A 305 -1.67 1.78 4.88
C ASN A 305 -0.42 0.94 5.19
N ALA A 306 0.05 0.91 6.44
CA ALA A 306 1.20 0.09 6.82
C ALA A 306 0.87 -1.40 6.69
N ILE A 307 -0.28 -1.85 7.20
CA ILE A 307 -0.70 -3.25 7.15
C ILE A 307 -0.91 -3.74 5.72
N ALA A 308 -1.53 -2.94 4.85
CA ALA A 308 -1.68 -3.29 3.44
C ALA A 308 -0.32 -3.42 2.74
N GLN A 309 0.61 -2.50 3.00
CA GLN A 309 1.96 -2.56 2.43
C GLN A 309 2.77 -3.73 3.00
N MET A 310 2.59 -4.09 4.28
CA MET A 310 3.14 -5.32 4.86
C MET A 310 2.65 -6.54 4.09
N GLY A 311 1.36 -6.60 3.75
CA GLY A 311 0.78 -7.65 2.91
C GLY A 311 1.52 -7.82 1.59
N THR A 312 1.87 -6.71 0.91
CA THR A 312 2.63 -6.77 -0.35
C THR A 312 4.05 -7.32 -0.17
N ALA A 313 4.73 -6.98 0.93
CA ALA A 313 6.06 -7.49 1.23
C ALA A 313 6.03 -8.99 1.58
N LEU A 314 5.07 -9.41 2.42
CA LEU A 314 4.87 -10.82 2.78
C LEU A 314 4.53 -11.66 1.54
N LYS A 315 3.65 -11.17 0.66
CA LYS A 315 3.34 -11.82 -0.61
C LYS A 315 4.59 -11.97 -1.48
N ALA A 316 5.41 -10.93 -1.61
CA ALA A 316 6.63 -11.01 -2.39
C ALA A 316 7.64 -12.04 -1.82
N VAL A 317 7.81 -12.09 -0.49
CA VAL A 317 8.62 -13.11 0.20
C VAL A 317 8.11 -14.52 -0.11
N ARG A 318 6.79 -14.70 -0.04
CA ARG A 318 6.07 -15.94 -0.34
C ARG A 318 6.24 -16.38 -1.79
N ASP A 319 5.89 -15.51 -2.74
CA ASP A 319 5.87 -15.84 -4.17
C ASP A 319 7.27 -16.10 -4.72
N ASN A 320 8.29 -15.39 -4.20
CA ASN A 320 9.67 -15.56 -4.62
C ASN A 320 10.45 -16.62 -3.85
N ARG A 321 9.79 -17.28 -2.88
CA ARG A 321 10.33 -18.38 -2.07
C ARG A 321 11.60 -18.03 -1.30
N VAL A 322 11.65 -16.83 -0.69
CA VAL A 322 12.71 -16.41 0.22
C VAL A 322 12.83 -17.37 1.42
N LYS A 323 14.04 -17.81 1.75
CA LYS A 323 14.29 -18.76 2.84
C LYS A 323 15.14 -18.12 3.92
N VAL A 324 14.83 -18.43 5.17
CA VAL A 324 15.67 -18.06 6.32
C VAL A 324 16.99 -18.85 6.27
N PRO A 325 18.15 -18.18 6.24
CA PRO A 325 19.44 -18.85 6.27
C PRO A 325 19.68 -19.60 7.59
N HIS A 326 20.24 -20.80 7.50
CA HIS A 326 20.61 -21.62 8.67
C HIS A 326 22.06 -21.40 9.15
N ALA A 327 22.83 -20.55 8.46
CA ALA A 327 24.22 -20.31 8.78
C ALA A 327 24.35 -19.61 10.14
N ALA A 328 25.21 -20.15 11.02
CA ALA A 328 25.41 -19.60 12.37
C ALA A 328 25.87 -18.14 12.36
N ALA A 329 26.71 -17.75 11.40
CA ALA A 329 27.16 -16.37 11.24
C ALA A 329 26.01 -15.41 10.90
N TRP A 330 25.11 -15.83 10.00
CA TRP A 330 23.93 -15.03 9.64
C TRP A 330 22.98 -14.88 10.84
N LEU A 331 22.70 -15.98 11.55
CA LEU A 331 21.87 -15.97 12.75
C LEU A 331 22.43 -15.07 13.85
N ALA A 332 23.76 -15.09 14.05
CA ALA A 332 24.42 -14.22 15.04
C ALA A 332 24.33 -12.73 14.68
N SER A 333 24.39 -12.40 13.38
CA SER A 333 24.31 -11.03 12.88
C SER A 333 22.89 -10.46 12.87
N TYR A 334 21.88 -11.31 12.62
CA TYR A 334 20.52 -10.86 12.29
C TYR A 334 19.42 -11.36 13.25
N TRP A 335 19.77 -12.14 14.28
CA TRP A 335 18.79 -12.64 15.25
C TRP A 335 19.18 -12.34 16.71
N ARG A 336 18.19 -11.92 17.51
CA ARG A 336 18.33 -11.81 18.97
C ARG A 336 17.99 -13.16 19.60
N GLY A 337 19.01 -13.88 20.06
CA GLY A 337 18.83 -15.21 20.67
C GLY A 337 18.65 -16.33 19.65
N THR A 338 17.94 -17.40 20.03
CA THR A 338 17.68 -18.55 19.14
C THR A 338 16.36 -18.35 18.39
N PRO A 339 16.32 -18.41 17.05
CA PRO A 339 15.07 -18.30 16.31
C PRO A 339 14.09 -19.43 16.66
N PRO A 340 12.77 -19.14 16.72
CA PRO A 340 11.78 -20.16 17.02
C PRO A 340 11.73 -21.20 15.89
N ARG A 341 11.40 -22.45 16.24
CA ARG A 341 11.30 -23.56 15.26
C ARG A 341 10.31 -23.26 14.13
N SER A 342 9.25 -22.50 14.40
CA SER A 342 8.27 -22.06 13.40
C SER A 342 8.87 -21.19 12.30
N VAL A 343 9.96 -20.46 12.60
CA VAL A 343 10.70 -19.66 11.61
C VAL A 343 11.79 -20.47 10.91
N LEU A 344 12.40 -21.42 11.61
CA LEU A 344 13.48 -22.26 11.07
C LEU A 344 12.98 -23.46 10.26
N ALA A 345 11.74 -23.89 10.44
CA ALA A 345 11.15 -24.98 9.66
C ALA A 345 10.46 -24.41 8.42
N PRO A 346 10.92 -24.72 7.19
CA PRO A 346 10.39 -24.11 5.97
C PRO A 346 8.87 -24.26 5.82
N GLY A 347 8.30 -25.44 6.12
CA GLY A 347 6.86 -25.65 6.05
C GLY A 347 6.05 -24.76 7.01
N LEU A 348 6.54 -24.56 8.24
CA LEU A 348 5.87 -23.72 9.23
C LEU A 348 6.03 -22.23 8.92
N PHE A 349 7.18 -21.85 8.36
CA PHE A 349 7.44 -20.49 7.89
C PHE A 349 6.47 -20.08 6.77
N TRP A 350 6.25 -20.96 5.79
CA TRP A 350 5.31 -20.69 4.70
C TRP A 350 3.86 -20.61 5.16
N HIS A 351 3.42 -21.55 6.00
CA HIS A 351 2.07 -21.48 6.57
C HIS A 351 1.85 -20.22 7.43
N GLY A 352 2.86 -19.81 8.20
CA GLY A 352 2.81 -18.56 8.96
C GLY A 352 2.74 -17.32 8.07
N LEU A 353 3.43 -17.30 6.94
CA LEU A 353 3.35 -16.22 5.96
C LEU A 353 1.97 -16.13 5.32
N ASP A 354 1.40 -17.24 4.85
CA ASP A 354 0.06 -17.25 4.24
C ASP A 354 -1.00 -16.75 5.24
N ALA A 355 -0.96 -17.22 6.49
CA ALA A 355 -1.89 -16.77 7.54
C ALA A 355 -1.75 -15.28 7.86
N LYS A 356 -0.51 -14.74 7.81
CA LYS A 356 -0.26 -13.31 8.01
C LYS A 356 -0.75 -12.47 6.82
N ILE A 357 -0.62 -12.95 5.59
CA ILE A 357 -1.19 -12.28 4.41
C ILE A 357 -2.72 -12.20 4.56
N GLU A 358 -3.38 -13.31 4.88
CA GLU A 358 -4.83 -13.34 5.14
C GLU A 358 -5.24 -12.40 6.28
N TYR A 359 -4.44 -12.31 7.34
CA TYR A 359 -4.65 -11.31 8.39
C TYR A 359 -4.60 -9.88 7.85
N THR A 360 -3.62 -9.55 7.00
CA THR A 360 -3.57 -8.20 6.42
C THR A 360 -4.84 -7.87 5.64
N HIS A 361 -5.42 -8.85 4.92
CA HIS A 361 -6.69 -8.66 4.21
C HIS A 361 -7.85 -8.42 5.16
N ARG A 362 -8.02 -9.30 6.15
CA ARG A 362 -9.08 -9.19 7.16
C ARG A 362 -9.00 -7.89 7.96
N PHE A 363 -7.79 -7.44 8.28
CA PHE A 363 -7.58 -6.16 8.96
C PHE A 363 -8.09 -4.99 8.12
N ILE A 364 -7.72 -4.93 6.83
CA ILE A 364 -8.19 -3.86 5.94
C ILE A 364 -9.71 -3.93 5.79
N GLU A 365 -10.27 -5.11 5.55
CA GLU A 365 -11.72 -5.33 5.43
C GLU A 365 -12.47 -4.85 6.67
N ALA A 366 -11.99 -5.17 7.86
CA ALA A 366 -12.60 -4.74 9.12
C ALA A 366 -12.51 -3.22 9.35
N THR A 367 -11.39 -2.59 8.97
CA THR A 367 -11.21 -1.13 9.10
C THR A 367 -12.08 -0.30 8.14
N GLN A 368 -12.74 -0.96 7.18
CA GLN A 368 -13.75 -0.36 6.30
C GLN A 368 -15.18 -0.46 6.83
N LEU A 369 -15.40 -1.18 7.92
CA LEU A 369 -16.71 -1.25 8.57
C LEU A 369 -16.90 -0.06 9.51
N ALA A 370 -18.16 0.32 9.71
CA ALA A 370 -18.52 1.32 10.71
C ALA A 370 -18.01 0.89 12.10
N VAL A 371 -17.29 1.78 12.79
CA VAL A 371 -16.81 1.51 14.15
C VAL A 371 -17.93 1.90 15.14
N PRO A 372 -18.29 1.02 16.09
CA PRO A 372 -19.23 1.35 17.16
C PRO A 372 -18.80 2.61 17.94
N ALA A 373 -19.77 3.40 18.40
CA ALA A 373 -19.51 4.66 19.09
C ALA A 373 -18.83 4.51 20.46
N ASP A 374 -18.77 3.30 21.00
CA ASP A 374 -18.24 2.93 22.32
C ASP A 374 -16.90 2.19 22.24
N PHE A 375 -16.20 2.30 21.12
CA PHE A 375 -14.97 1.56 20.90
C PHE A 375 -13.81 2.07 21.78
N PRO A 376 -13.19 1.21 22.61
CA PRO A 376 -12.56 1.63 23.87
C PRO A 376 -11.14 2.24 23.75
N TRP A 377 -10.51 2.24 22.57
CA TRP A 377 -9.14 2.76 22.36
C TRP A 377 -9.06 3.89 21.32
N LEU A 378 -10.19 4.31 20.77
CA LEU A 378 -10.25 5.34 19.74
C LEU A 378 -11.00 6.56 20.28
N ASP A 379 -10.31 7.71 20.29
CA ASP A 379 -10.93 9.00 20.59
C ASP A 379 -11.77 9.44 19.38
N LEU A 380 -13.01 8.95 19.29
CA LEU A 380 -13.96 9.22 18.20
C LEU A 380 -14.39 10.70 18.10
N GLU A 381 -14.10 11.51 19.13
CA GLU A 381 -14.31 12.96 19.10
C GLU A 381 -13.17 13.69 18.37
N ARG A 382 -11.98 13.09 18.33
CA ARG A 382 -10.77 13.68 17.72
C ARG A 382 -10.26 12.95 16.48
N THR A 383 -10.73 11.74 16.21
CA THR A 383 -10.30 10.91 15.07
C THR A 383 -11.43 10.73 14.06
N THR A 384 -11.07 10.74 12.77
CA THR A 384 -12.05 10.61 11.67
C THR A 384 -12.28 9.13 11.35
N PHE A 385 -13.16 8.48 12.10
CA PHE A 385 -13.57 7.09 11.82
C PHE A 385 -14.80 7.02 10.89
N PRO A 386 -14.98 5.91 10.16
CA PRO A 386 -16.24 5.60 9.50
C PRO A 386 -17.37 5.56 10.52
N GLY A 387 -18.45 6.28 10.26
CA GLY A 387 -19.65 6.28 11.09
C GLY A 387 -20.58 5.14 10.70
N THR A 388 -21.60 4.89 11.52
CA THR A 388 -22.65 3.85 11.33
C THR A 388 -23.50 4.02 10.06
N GLY A 389 -23.21 5.00 9.21
CA GLY A 389 -23.97 5.33 8.01
C GLY A 389 -25.09 6.36 8.24
N ASP A 390 -25.31 6.76 9.49
CA ASP A 390 -26.32 7.74 9.91
C ASP A 390 -25.83 9.19 9.86
N ASP A 391 -24.52 9.42 9.87
CA ASP A 391 -23.89 10.73 9.67
C ASP A 391 -23.41 10.85 8.22
N ASP A 392 -23.98 11.81 7.46
CA ASP A 392 -23.62 12.09 6.07
C ASP A 392 -22.12 12.43 5.90
N ILE A 393 -21.48 12.99 6.93
CA ILE A 393 -20.04 13.30 6.92
C ILE A 393 -19.22 12.00 6.85
N ARG A 394 -19.62 11.00 7.65
CA ARG A 394 -18.90 9.73 7.84
C ARG A 394 -19.46 8.56 7.01
N ARG A 395 -20.47 8.79 6.18
CA ARG A 395 -21.09 7.77 5.28
C ARG A 395 -20.08 7.26 4.25
N GLY A 396 -19.85 5.94 4.25
CA GLY A 396 -18.79 5.31 3.44
C GLY A 396 -17.39 5.75 3.88
N GLY A 397 -17.23 6.23 5.12
CA GLY A 397 -15.98 6.77 5.64
C GLY A 397 -14.87 5.72 5.66
N TRP A 398 -13.63 6.21 5.65
CA TRP A 398 -12.41 5.42 5.55
C TRP A 398 -11.52 5.76 6.75
N TYR A 399 -11.18 4.78 7.60
CA TYR A 399 -10.10 4.99 8.55
C TYR A 399 -8.75 4.87 7.82
N ASP A 400 -7.99 5.96 7.74
CA ASP A 400 -6.70 5.96 7.04
C ASP A 400 -5.51 5.56 7.92
N GLY A 401 -5.75 5.43 9.24
CA GLY A 401 -4.75 5.09 10.25
C GLY A 401 -3.63 6.10 10.41
N SER A 402 -3.80 7.32 9.93
CA SER A 402 -2.82 8.40 10.14
C SER A 402 -2.79 8.89 11.59
N GLY A 403 -3.76 8.49 12.41
CA GLY A 403 -4.02 9.04 13.74
C GLY A 403 -4.56 10.45 13.74
N ARG A 404 -4.56 11.14 12.59
CA ARG A 404 -4.97 12.54 12.47
C ARG A 404 -6.49 12.64 12.53
N GLY A 405 -6.98 13.81 12.96
CA GLY A 405 -8.37 14.22 12.78
C GLY A 405 -8.73 14.51 11.32
N ALA A 406 -8.14 13.78 10.36
CA ALA A 406 -8.49 13.86 8.95
C ALA A 406 -8.11 12.60 8.17
N MET A 407 -8.93 12.26 7.17
CA MET A 407 -8.69 11.18 6.22
C MET A 407 -7.86 11.69 5.03
N SER A 408 -6.66 11.15 4.83
CA SER A 408 -5.72 11.50 3.76
C SER A 408 -5.84 10.57 2.55
N ALA A 409 -6.02 11.15 1.36
CA ALA A 409 -5.99 10.43 0.09
C ALA A 409 -4.67 9.65 -0.12
N VAL A 410 -3.56 10.15 0.42
CA VAL A 410 -2.24 9.49 0.29
C VAL A 410 -2.24 8.12 0.98
N TYR A 411 -2.68 8.09 2.25
CA TYR A 411 -2.69 6.87 3.07
C TYR A 411 -3.81 5.92 2.67
N SER A 412 -5.01 6.44 2.37
CA SER A 412 -6.11 5.64 1.84
C SER A 412 -5.75 4.95 0.53
N ARG A 413 -5.05 5.65 -0.37
CA ARG A 413 -4.55 5.04 -1.61
C ARG A 413 -3.59 3.89 -1.30
N LEU A 414 -2.60 4.11 -0.44
CA LEU A 414 -1.62 3.07 -0.07
C LEU A 414 -2.28 1.82 0.51
N ALA A 415 -3.35 2.00 1.29
CA ALA A 415 -4.13 0.90 1.83
C ALA A 415 -4.86 0.13 0.71
N MET A 416 -5.53 0.84 -0.21
CA MET A 416 -6.26 0.22 -1.32
C MET A 416 -5.36 -0.49 -2.32
N THR A 417 -4.31 0.18 -2.79
CA THR A 417 -3.37 -0.44 -3.71
C THR A 417 -2.65 -1.60 -3.05
N GLY A 418 -2.23 -1.47 -1.79
CA GLY A 418 -1.58 -2.55 -1.05
C GLY A 418 -2.49 -3.76 -0.81
N TYR A 419 -3.77 -3.54 -0.48
CA TYR A 419 -4.76 -4.61 -0.33
C TYR A 419 -4.92 -5.40 -1.63
N VAL A 420 -5.16 -4.72 -2.76
CA VAL A 420 -5.32 -5.37 -4.06
C VAL A 420 -4.03 -6.06 -4.51
N GLU A 421 -2.88 -5.39 -4.41
CA GLU A 421 -1.58 -5.94 -4.83
C GLU A 421 -1.15 -7.15 -3.99
N SER A 422 -1.54 -7.20 -2.71
CA SER A 422 -1.33 -8.35 -1.84
C SER A 422 -2.34 -9.49 -2.07
N GLY A 423 -3.31 -9.32 -2.97
CA GLY A 423 -4.27 -10.33 -3.38
C GLY A 423 -5.63 -10.28 -2.67
N GLY A 424 -5.97 -9.17 -2.02
CA GLY A 424 -7.30 -8.93 -1.45
C GLY A 424 -8.39 -8.86 -2.54
N GLN A 425 -9.56 -9.42 -2.27
CA GLN A 425 -10.62 -9.66 -3.28
C GLN A 425 -12.05 -9.34 -2.81
N ASP A 426 -12.24 -8.70 -1.65
CA ASP A 426 -13.58 -8.35 -1.17
C ASP A 426 -14.21 -7.23 -2.03
N VAL A 427 -15.01 -7.66 -3.00
CA VAL A 427 -15.72 -6.78 -3.94
C VAL A 427 -16.70 -5.84 -3.22
N GLU A 428 -17.37 -6.30 -2.16
CA GLU A 428 -18.34 -5.46 -1.45
C GLU A 428 -17.63 -4.33 -0.72
N MET A 429 -16.55 -4.64 -0.01
CA MET A 429 -15.71 -3.66 0.65
C MET A 429 -15.13 -2.65 -0.35
N LEU A 430 -14.58 -3.11 -1.48
CA LEU A 430 -14.00 -2.22 -2.50
C LEU A 430 -15.06 -1.33 -3.16
N ASN A 431 -16.26 -1.83 -3.39
CA ASN A 431 -17.37 -1.00 -3.89
C ASN A 431 -17.82 0.06 -2.88
N ARG A 432 -17.81 -0.25 -1.57
CA ARG A 432 -18.05 0.75 -0.52
C ARG A 432 -16.94 1.81 -0.49
N ALA A 433 -15.68 1.39 -0.54
CA ALA A 433 -14.53 2.28 -0.61
C ALA A 433 -14.55 3.17 -1.87
N GLY A 434 -15.02 2.64 -3.00
CA GLY A 434 -15.25 3.40 -4.23
C GLY A 434 -16.17 4.62 -4.03
N GLN A 435 -17.22 4.50 -3.22
CA GLN A 435 -18.13 5.62 -2.93
C GLN A 435 -17.43 6.75 -2.17
N TRP A 436 -16.45 6.43 -1.31
CA TRP A 436 -15.64 7.45 -0.64
C TRP A 436 -14.75 8.20 -1.63
N TRP A 437 -14.06 7.47 -2.51
CA TRP A 437 -13.23 8.08 -3.55
C TRP A 437 -14.03 8.95 -4.51
N GLU A 438 -15.25 8.56 -4.85
CA GLU A 438 -16.18 9.39 -5.64
C GLU A 438 -16.49 10.73 -4.96
N ARG A 439 -16.61 10.77 -3.63
CA ARG A 439 -16.82 12.03 -2.88
C ARG A 439 -15.60 12.95 -2.93
N MET A 440 -14.40 12.39 -3.10
CA MET A 440 -13.17 13.16 -3.22
C MET A 440 -13.06 13.85 -4.59
N VAL A 441 -13.75 13.35 -5.61
CA VAL A 441 -13.67 13.86 -6.98
C VAL A 441 -14.52 15.13 -7.14
N VAL A 442 -13.92 16.17 -7.71
CA VAL A 442 -14.58 17.45 -7.97
C VAL A 442 -14.96 17.55 -9.44
N ARG A 443 -16.24 17.80 -9.71
CA ARG A 443 -16.82 17.90 -11.05
C ARG A 443 -17.34 19.33 -11.28
N GLY A 444 -17.09 19.88 -12.47
CA GLY A 444 -17.36 21.29 -12.83
C GLY A 444 -18.59 21.50 -13.69
#